data_AF-A0A151EB02-F1
#
_entry.id   AF-A0A151EB02-F1
#
_cell.length_a   1.000
_cell.length_b   1.000
_cell.length_c   1.000
_cell.angle_alpha   90.00
_cell.angle_beta   90.00
_cell.angle_gamma   90.00
#
_symmetry.space_group_name_H-M   'P 1'
#
loop_
_entity.id
_entity.type
_entity.pdbx_description
1 polymer ?
#
loop_
_entity_poly.entity_id
_entity_poly.type
_entity_poly.pdbx_seq_one_letter_code
_entity_poly.pdbx_strand_id
1 'polypeptide(L)' 'MNNQKQINDYAKEVKKFMKQHRLNFIRNNERVRSKLGMNRKQLSYTLQYLNKTGFLEPWNHKIYQISHNQN' A
#
# COMPACT_ATOMS: atom_id res chain seq x y z
N MET A 1 22.73 0.88 -0.40
CA MET A 1 21.53 1.45 0.27
C MET A 1 20.32 0.60 -0.13
N ASN A 2 19.93 -0.35 0.70
CA ASN A 2 18.89 -0.22 1.73
C ASN A 2 17.45 -0.31 1.15
N ASN A 3 17.18 -1.38 0.37
CA ASN A 3 15.84 -1.73 -0.14
C ASN A 3 14.78 -1.73 0.98
N GLN A 4 15.19 -2.07 2.21
CA GLN A 4 14.33 -2.04 3.39
C GLN A 4 13.92 -0.62 3.80
N LYS A 5 14.85 0.35 3.75
CA LYS A 5 14.52 1.75 4.03
C LYS A 5 13.54 2.30 2.98
N GLN A 6 13.80 1.99 1.71
CA GLN A 6 12.97 2.46 0.60
C GLN A 6 11.54 1.90 0.64
N ILE A 7 11.36 0.60 0.91
CA ILE A 7 10.02 -0.01 1.03
C ILE A 7 9.26 0.55 2.23
N ASN A 8 9.94 0.85 3.33
CA ASN A 8 9.32 1.47 4.51
C ASN A 8 8.83 2.89 4.19
N ASP A 9 9.57 3.67 3.42
CA ASP A 9 9.16 5.01 3.01
C ASP A 9 7.96 4.95 2.06
N TYR A 10 7.93 4.03 1.09
CA TYR A 10 6.74 3.80 0.27
C TYR A 10 5.53 3.34 1.07
N ALA A 11 5.73 2.47 2.06
CA ALA A 11 4.67 2.03 2.96
C ALA A 11 4.06 3.20 3.75
N LYS A 12 4.90 4.15 4.22
CA LYS A 12 4.43 5.38 4.88
C LYS A 12 3.61 6.25 3.92
N GLU A 13 4.05 6.44 2.68
CA GLU A 13 3.31 7.22 1.69
C GLU A 13 1.95 6.60 1.36
N VAL A 14 1.88 5.27 1.19
CA VAL A 14 0.60 4.56 1.00
C VAL A 14 -0.33 4.76 2.19
N LYS A 15 0.17 4.58 3.42
CA LYS A 15 -0.63 4.78 4.65
C LYS A 15 -1.14 6.21 4.76
N LYS A 16 -0.27 7.20 4.48
CA LYS A 16 -0.61 8.63 4.50
C LYS A 16 -1.68 8.95 3.46
N PHE A 17 -1.53 8.47 2.23
CA PHE A 17 -2.51 8.63 1.17
C PHE A 17 -3.88 8.06 1.56
N MET A 18 -3.93 6.83 2.08
CA MET A 18 -5.18 6.22 2.55
C MET A 18 -5.82 7.05 3.68
N LYS A 19 -5.03 7.52 4.66
CA LYS A 19 -5.52 8.36 5.76
C LYS A 19 -6.06 9.71 5.27
N GLN A 20 -5.31 10.41 4.41
CA GLN A 20 -5.70 11.72 3.87
C GLN A 20 -7.01 11.66 3.09
N HIS A 21 -7.23 10.58 2.33
CA HIS A 21 -8.42 10.38 1.53
C HIS A 21 -9.52 9.55 2.23
N ARG A 22 -9.36 9.22 3.51
CA ARG A 22 -10.28 8.37 4.30
C ARG A 22 -10.65 7.07 3.58
N LEU A 23 -9.66 6.41 2.99
CA LEU A 23 -9.83 5.19 2.21
C LEU A 23 -9.65 3.95 3.09
N ASN A 24 -10.63 3.04 3.05
CA ASN A 24 -10.54 1.73 3.69
C ASN A 24 -9.90 0.67 2.79
N PHE A 25 -9.70 0.97 1.51
CA PHE A 25 -9.07 0.08 0.54
C PHE A 25 -8.19 0.85 -0.45
N ILE A 26 -7.28 0.13 -1.08
CA ILE A 26 -6.38 0.64 -2.12
C ILE A 26 -6.27 -0.37 -3.26
N ARG A 27 -6.21 0.14 -4.49
CA ARG A 27 -6.13 -0.67 -5.71
C ARG A 27 -4.71 -0.64 -6.26
N ASN A 28 -4.21 -1.78 -6.71
CA ASN A 28 -2.96 -1.87 -7.47
C ASN A 28 -3.22 -1.49 -8.95
N ASN A 29 -3.39 -0.19 -9.22
CA ASN A 29 -3.71 0.30 -10.56
C ASN A 29 -2.97 1.59 -10.92
N GLU A 30 -3.10 2.02 -12.17
CA GLU A 30 -2.42 3.20 -12.69
C GLU A 30 -2.80 4.49 -11.97
N ARG A 31 -4.08 4.69 -11.67
CA ARG A 31 -4.55 5.90 -10.97
C ARG A 31 -3.86 6.09 -9.62
N VAL A 32 -3.76 5.03 -8.83
CA VAL A 32 -3.08 5.06 -7.52
C VAL A 32 -1.58 5.28 -7.69
N ARG A 33 -0.96 4.62 -8.67
CA ARG A 33 0.46 4.81 -9.02
C ARG A 33 0.79 6.26 -9.34
N SER A 34 0.02 6.90 -10.21
CA SER A 34 0.24 8.30 -10.60
C SER A 34 0.05 9.26 -9.43
N LYS A 35 -0.87 8.97 -8.50
CA LYS A 35 -1.07 9.79 -7.29
C LYS A 35 0.07 9.64 -6.26
N LEU A 36 0.67 8.46 -6.17
CA LEU A 36 1.75 8.16 -5.24
C LEU A 36 3.15 8.38 -5.82
N GLY A 37 3.27 8.71 -7.11
CA GLY A 37 4.57 8.79 -7.80
C GLY A 37 5.32 7.45 -7.84
N MET A 38 4.58 6.33 -7.86
CA MET A 38 5.15 4.97 -7.82
C MET A 38 4.96 4.24 -9.15
N ASN A 39 5.96 3.49 -9.59
CA ASN A 39 5.84 2.58 -10.71
C ASN A 39 5.09 1.28 -10.33
N ARG A 40 4.81 0.43 -11.33
CA ARG A 40 4.07 -0.83 -11.13
C ARG A 40 4.69 -1.76 -10.10
N LYS A 41 6.01 -1.95 -10.13
CA LYS A 41 6.72 -2.83 -9.20
C LYS A 41 6.71 -2.25 -7.79
N GLN A 42 6.99 -0.95 -7.65
CA GLN A 42 7.00 -0.24 -6.36
C GLN A 42 5.65 -0.36 -5.64
N LEU A 43 4.54 -0.04 -6.30
CA LEU A 43 3.21 -0.17 -5.67
C LEU A 43 2.91 -1.62 -5.32
N SER A 44 3.15 -2.55 -6.25
CA SER A 44 2.88 -3.98 -6.02
C SER A 44 3.65 -4.52 -4.81
N TYR A 45 4.95 -4.24 -4.71
CA TYR A 45 5.77 -4.68 -3.59
C TYR A 45 5.37 -3.98 -2.28
N THR A 46 5.00 -2.70 -2.33
CA THR A 46 4.56 -1.96 -1.15
C THR A 46 3.27 -2.54 -0.58
N LEU A 47 2.29 -2.86 -1.44
CA LEU A 47 1.04 -3.49 -1.00
C LEU A 47 1.27 -4.90 -0.44
N GLN A 48 2.14 -5.68 -1.05
CA GLN A 48 2.54 -6.99 -0.52
C GLN A 48 3.27 -6.87 0.82
N TYR A 49 4.15 -5.88 0.98
CA TYR A 49 4.83 -5.60 2.24
C TYR A 49 3.82 -5.21 3.34
N LEU A 50 2.90 -4.30 3.04
CA LEU A 50 1.84 -3.91 3.96
C LEU A 50 0.94 -5.08 4.37
N ASN A 51 0.67 -6.00 3.43
CA ASN A 51 0.00 -7.27 3.72
C ASN A 51 0.82 -8.14 4.69
N LYS A 52 2.11 -8.36 4.42
CA LYS A 52 3.00 -9.11 5.32
C LYS A 52 3.09 -8.51 6.73
N THR A 53 3.00 -7.19 6.86
CA THR A 53 2.99 -6.51 8.17
C THR A 53 1.63 -6.50 8.87
N GLY A 54 0.58 -7.06 8.27
CA GLY A 54 -0.77 -7.09 8.82
C GLY A 54 -1.53 -5.76 8.76
N PHE A 55 -1.00 -4.75 8.06
CA PHE A 55 -1.70 -3.47 7.90
C PHE A 55 -2.81 -3.55 6.85
N LEU A 56 -2.54 -4.26 5.75
CA LEU A 56 -3.52 -4.54 4.71
C LEU A 56 -3.82 -6.03 4.65
N GLU A 57 -4.96 -6.39 4.08
CA GLU A 57 -5.29 -7.75 3.67
C GLU A 57 -5.85 -7.72 2.24
N PRO A 58 -5.63 -8.78 1.44
CA PRO A 58 -6.17 -8.83 0.09
C PRO A 58 -7.68 -9.06 0.14
N TRP A 59 -8.46 -8.14 -0.42
CA TRP A 59 -9.86 -8.42 -0.75
C TRP A 59 -9.92 -9.26 -2.04
N ASN A 60 -9.09 -8.92 -3.03
CA ASN A 60 -8.87 -9.74 -4.22
C ASN A 60 -7.45 -9.52 -4.80
N HIS A 61 -7.16 -10.14 -5.93
CA HIS A 61 -5.84 -10.06 -6.60
C HIS A 61 -5.39 -8.64 -7.01
N LYS A 62 -6.28 -7.63 -6.99
CA LYS A 62 -5.99 -6.23 -7.35
C LYS A 62 -6.31 -5.22 -6.24
N ILE A 63 -7.02 -5.61 -5.20
CA ILE A 63 -7.55 -4.71 -4.17
C ILE A 63 -7.14 -5.22 -2.79
N TYR A 64 -6.59 -4.30 -2.00
CA TYR A 64 -6.23 -4.52 -0.61
C TYR A 64 -7.09 -3.62 0.29
N GLN A 65 -7.53 -4.13 1.42
CA GLN A 65 -8.29 -3.38 2.43
C GLN A 65 -7.50 -3.29 3.74
N ILE A 66 -7.81 -2.31 4.59
CA ILE A 66 -7.25 -2.22 5.95
C ILE A 66 -7.63 -3.52 6.68
N SER A 67 -6.65 -4.15 7.33
CA SER A 67 -6.93 -5.42 8.02
C SER A 67 -7.83 -5.22 9.23
N HIS A 68 -8.78 -6.14 9.41
CA HIS A 68 -9.72 -6.14 10.52
C HIS A 68 -9.07 -6.47 11.88
N ASN A 69 -7.83 -6.98 11.86
CA ASN A 69 -7.08 -7.39 13.05
C ASN A 69 -6.41 -6.23 13.82
N GLN A 70 -6.74 -4.96 13.52
CA GLN A 70 -6.21 -3.80 14.26
C GLN A 70 -7.16 -3.29 15.38
N ASN A 71 -8.12 -4.11 15.83
CA ASN A 71 -8.92 -3.89 17.03
C ASN A 71 -8.43 -4.76 18.19
#